data_AF-A0A0M0K7T2-F1
#
_entry.id   AF-A0A0M0K7T2-F1
#
_cell.length_a   1.000
_cell.length_b   1.000
_cell.length_c   1.000
_cell.angle_alpha   90.00
_cell.angle_beta   90.00
_cell.angle_gamma   90.00
#
_symmetry.space_group_name_H-M   'P 1'
#
loop_
_entity.id
_entity.type
_entity.pdbx_description
1 polymer ?
#
loop_
_entity_poly.entity_id
_entity_poly.type
_entity_poly.pdbx_seq_one_letter_code
_entity_poly.pdbx_strand_id
1 'polypeptide(L)'
;MLRVPYLFGRARRIAQPLGPKQTCAPRRWYSPPMGNATPEEISETQLQVGRVLKTLGVGWLMYKSYQIACGSDTYLISPSLVLVRSKKAANRETGIWRVHHWHSGAAALPEVVAQGGAEALLATLPSAQPETRLTVLELLIRMVPLGNARASLIANEAVSHATASCTSLRSGGGAAAAAATRCDTLVADLAAALEAKA
;
A
#
# COMPACT_ATOMS: atom_id res chain seq x y z
N MET A 1 -9.80 -59.06 38.56
CA MET A 1 -8.71 -58.41 39.34
C MET A 1 -7.71 -57.79 38.39
N LEU A 2 -7.61 -56.45 38.33
CA LEU A 2 -6.36 -55.65 38.26
C LEU A 2 -6.69 -54.16 37.99
N ARG A 3 -5.86 -53.29 38.58
CA ARG A 3 -6.07 -51.87 38.94
C ARG A 3 -5.83 -50.86 37.79
N VAL A 4 -6.73 -49.86 37.69
CA VAL A 4 -6.59 -48.37 37.59
C VAL A 4 -5.13 -47.82 37.64
N PRO A 5 -4.69 -46.77 36.87
CA PRO A 5 -5.26 -45.41 36.93
C PRO A 5 -5.23 -44.43 35.72
N TYR A 6 -6.19 -43.49 35.77
CA TYR A 6 -6.21 -42.05 35.43
C TYR A 6 -5.27 -41.47 34.37
N LEU A 7 -5.83 -40.62 33.48
CA LEU A 7 -5.47 -39.20 33.39
C LEU A 7 -6.52 -38.39 32.58
N PHE A 8 -6.83 -37.23 33.14
CA PHE A 8 -7.71 -36.17 32.64
C PHE A 8 -7.33 -35.68 31.23
N GLY A 9 -8.33 -35.21 30.47
CA GLY A 9 -8.11 -34.10 29.53
C GLY A 9 -8.83 -34.18 28.20
N ARG A 10 -10.15 -33.93 28.17
CA ARG A 10 -10.83 -33.52 26.92
C ARG A 10 -11.72 -32.33 27.16
N ALA A 11 -11.10 -31.17 27.40
CA ALA A 11 -11.77 -29.89 27.30
C ALA A 11 -12.06 -29.61 25.82
N ARG A 12 -13.33 -29.71 25.44
CA ARG A 12 -13.90 -29.08 24.24
C ARG A 12 -13.50 -27.60 24.27
N ARG A 13 -12.78 -27.13 23.26
CA ARG A 13 -12.70 -25.69 22.98
C ARG A 13 -13.52 -25.39 21.74
N ILE A 14 -14.58 -24.65 22.01
CA ILE A 14 -15.49 -23.96 21.11
C ILE A 14 -14.67 -23.16 20.10
N ALA A 15 -14.96 -23.33 18.82
CA ALA A 15 -14.45 -22.48 17.76
C ALA A 15 -15.03 -21.07 17.97
N GLN A 16 -14.20 -20.13 18.43
CA GLN A 16 -14.47 -18.70 18.32
C GLN A 16 -13.89 -18.19 17.00
N PRO A 17 -14.61 -17.35 16.24
CA PRO A 17 -14.10 -16.73 15.03
C PRO A 17 -13.14 -15.61 15.41
N LEU A 18 -11.86 -15.76 15.06
CA LEU A 18 -10.86 -14.71 15.22
C LEU A 18 -10.99 -13.73 14.05
N GLY A 19 -11.28 -12.46 14.37
CA GLY A 19 -11.31 -11.35 13.42
C GLY A 19 -9.94 -11.04 12.79
N PRO A 20 -9.86 -10.03 11.89
CA PRO A 20 -8.71 -9.81 11.03
C PRO A 20 -7.60 -9.10 11.81
N LYS A 21 -6.80 -9.89 12.53
CA LYS A 21 -5.44 -9.52 12.92
C LYS A 21 -4.53 -10.68 12.51
N GLN A 22 -4.13 -10.71 11.24
CA GLN A 22 -2.97 -11.50 10.84
C GLN A 22 -1.73 -10.82 11.40
N THR A 23 -1.44 -11.12 12.66
CA THR A 23 -0.17 -10.81 13.30
C THR A 23 0.91 -11.70 12.67
N CYS A 24 1.79 -11.10 11.87
CA CYS A 24 3.05 -11.70 11.47
C CYS A 24 3.95 -11.85 12.71
N ALA A 25 3.82 -12.94 13.46
CA ALA A 25 4.72 -13.29 14.54
C ALA A 25 5.77 -14.30 14.04
N PRO A 26 7.09 -14.04 14.19
CA PRO A 26 8.10 -15.04 13.85
C PRO A 26 8.14 -16.14 14.93
N ARG A 27 8.29 -17.41 14.50
CA ARG A 27 8.54 -18.54 15.41
C ARG A 27 9.86 -18.31 16.16
N ARG A 28 9.84 -18.55 17.48
CA ARG A 28 11.01 -18.53 18.38
C ARG A 28 12.05 -19.55 17.90
N TRP A 29 13.28 -19.11 17.63
CA TRP A 29 14.41 -19.99 17.34
C TRP A 29 15.02 -20.52 18.64
N TYR A 30 15.40 -21.80 18.64
CA TYR A 30 15.98 -22.55 19.76
C TYR A 30 17.51 -22.40 19.74
N SER A 31 18.14 -22.11 20.88
CA SER A 31 19.61 -22.09 21.05
C SER A 31 20.08 -23.38 21.73
N PRO A 32 21.06 -24.12 21.20
CA PRO A 32 21.64 -25.27 21.89
C PRO A 32 22.69 -24.83 22.94
N PRO A 33 22.95 -25.63 23.98
CA PRO A 33 23.93 -25.31 25.02
C PRO A 33 25.37 -25.53 24.55
N MET A 34 26.28 -24.64 24.97
CA MET A 34 27.71 -24.74 24.66
C MET A 34 28.43 -25.68 25.65
N GLY A 35 28.96 -26.79 25.14
CA GLY A 35 29.96 -27.62 25.82
C GLY A 35 31.36 -27.32 25.28
N ASN A 36 32.38 -27.41 26.13
CA ASN A 36 33.78 -27.09 25.82
C ASN A 36 34.41 -28.10 24.84
N ALA A 37 34.84 -27.62 23.67
CA ALA A 37 35.48 -28.40 22.60
C ALA A 37 36.99 -28.11 22.50
N THR A 38 37.79 -29.14 22.26
CA THR A 38 39.28 -29.13 22.19
C THR A 38 39.81 -28.70 20.80
N PRO A 39 41.13 -28.39 20.63
CA PRO A 39 41.66 -27.58 19.52
C PRO A 39 41.42 -28.08 18.09
N GLU A 40 41.29 -29.40 17.85
CA GLU A 40 41.01 -29.94 16.51
C GLU A 40 39.55 -29.74 16.07
N GLU A 41 38.59 -29.72 17.00
CA GLU A 41 37.17 -29.40 16.74
C GLU A 41 36.95 -27.94 16.37
N ILE A 42 37.92 -27.05 16.67
CA ILE A 42 37.81 -25.61 16.37
C ILE A 42 37.81 -25.37 14.86
N SER A 43 38.50 -26.20 14.06
CA SER A 43 38.59 -25.99 12.60
C SER A 43 37.26 -26.29 11.87
N GLU A 44 36.60 -27.40 12.22
CA GLU A 44 35.30 -27.77 11.65
C GLU A 44 34.16 -26.90 12.22
N THR A 45 34.22 -26.55 13.50
CA THR A 45 33.22 -25.64 14.11
C THR A 45 33.33 -24.22 13.54
N GLN A 46 34.52 -23.69 13.24
CA GLN A 46 34.67 -22.39 12.58
C GLN A 46 34.09 -22.41 11.15
N LEU A 47 34.27 -23.51 10.41
CA LEU A 47 33.66 -23.71 9.08
C LEU A 47 32.13 -23.85 9.14
N GLN A 48 31.61 -24.56 10.14
CA GLN A 48 30.17 -24.66 10.39
C GLN A 48 29.56 -23.33 10.86
N VAL A 49 30.21 -22.63 11.79
CA VAL A 49 29.80 -21.30 12.27
C VAL A 49 29.82 -20.29 11.12
N GLY A 50 30.83 -20.34 10.23
CA GLY A 50 30.88 -19.54 9.02
C GLY A 50 29.73 -19.82 8.04
N ARG A 51 29.31 -21.09 7.88
CA ARG A 51 28.13 -21.45 7.08
C ARG A 51 26.83 -21.02 7.75
N VAL A 52 26.71 -21.14 9.08
CA VAL A 52 25.54 -20.71 9.84
C VAL A 52 25.41 -19.18 9.80
N LEU A 53 26.50 -18.43 9.95
CA LEU A 53 26.50 -16.97 9.80
C LEU A 53 26.14 -16.53 8.37
N LYS A 54 26.64 -17.24 7.34
CA LYS A 54 26.26 -16.96 5.94
C LYS A 54 24.77 -17.24 5.68
N THR A 55 24.23 -18.35 6.19
CA THR A 55 22.81 -18.69 6.02
C THR A 55 21.89 -17.76 6.82
N LEU A 56 22.30 -17.33 8.02
CA LEU A 56 21.63 -16.27 8.78
C LEU A 56 21.69 -14.92 8.06
N GLY A 57 22.82 -14.59 7.44
CA GLY A 57 22.99 -13.37 6.63
C GLY A 57 22.09 -13.38 5.38
N VAL A 58 22.06 -14.49 4.64
CA VAL A 58 21.16 -14.67 3.48
C VAL A 58 19.70 -14.67 3.92
N GLY A 59 19.38 -15.33 5.04
CA GLY A 59 18.03 -15.34 5.62
C GLY A 59 17.58 -13.95 6.06
N TRP A 60 18.46 -13.16 6.68
CA TRP A 60 18.20 -11.77 7.04
C TRP A 60 18.03 -10.89 5.80
N LEU A 61 18.86 -11.07 4.78
CA LEU A 61 18.77 -10.30 3.54
C LEU A 61 17.47 -10.64 2.80
N MET A 62 17.11 -11.92 2.69
CA MET A 62 15.83 -12.36 2.13
C MET A 62 14.65 -11.87 2.96
N TYR A 63 14.75 -11.88 4.29
CA TYR A 63 13.71 -11.34 5.18
C TYR A 63 13.55 -9.82 5.06
N LYS A 64 14.65 -9.07 4.92
CA LYS A 64 14.60 -7.62 4.66
C LYS A 64 14.07 -7.31 3.26
N SER A 65 14.49 -8.08 2.25
CA SER A 65 13.98 -8.00 0.88
C SER A 65 12.48 -8.31 0.83
N TYR A 66 12.04 -9.32 1.59
CA TYR A 66 10.64 -9.70 1.74
C TYR A 66 9.84 -8.64 2.50
N GLN A 67 10.40 -8.02 3.56
CA GLN A 67 9.77 -6.87 4.21
C GLN A 67 9.66 -5.65 3.30
N ILE A 68 10.65 -5.42 2.43
CA ILE A 68 10.61 -4.37 1.41
C ILE A 68 9.59 -4.73 0.32
N ALA A 69 9.46 -5.99 -0.07
CA ALA A 69 8.50 -6.47 -1.07
C ALA A 69 7.06 -6.56 -0.53
N CYS A 70 6.87 -6.81 0.76
CA CYS A 70 5.56 -6.77 1.42
C CYS A 70 5.18 -5.36 1.90
N GLY A 71 6.17 -4.48 2.10
CA GLY A 71 5.97 -3.05 2.36
C GLY A 71 6.03 -2.19 1.11
N SER A 72 6.23 -2.76 -0.08
CA SER A 72 6.51 -2.03 -1.33
C SER A 72 5.40 -1.08 -1.70
N ASP A 73 4.14 -1.46 -1.42
CA ASP A 73 2.98 -0.63 -1.72
C ASP A 73 3.00 0.66 -0.89
N THR A 74 3.56 0.63 0.32
CA THR A 74 3.73 1.82 1.19
C THR A 74 5.10 2.49 1.07
N TYR A 75 6.09 1.76 0.56
CA TYR A 75 7.45 2.23 0.38
C TYR A 75 7.47 3.32 -0.69
N LEU A 76 8.05 4.49 -0.38
CA LEU A 76 8.12 5.65 -1.27
C LEU A 76 6.81 6.45 -1.47
N ILE A 77 5.76 6.25 -0.66
CA ILE A 77 4.56 7.12 -0.73
C ILE A 77 4.95 8.60 -0.62
N SER A 78 5.74 8.98 0.38
CA SER A 78 6.09 10.40 0.59
C SER A 78 6.92 10.98 -0.57
N PRO A 79 7.97 10.32 -1.08
CA PRO A 79 8.63 10.72 -2.32
C PRO A 79 7.69 10.83 -3.53
N SER A 80 6.74 9.90 -3.70
CA SER A 80 5.75 9.96 -4.78
C SER A 80 4.85 11.20 -4.64
N LEU A 81 4.41 11.54 -3.42
CA LEU A 81 3.62 12.74 -3.17
C LEU A 81 4.42 14.04 -3.31
N VAL A 82 5.73 14.04 -3.00
CA VAL A 82 6.62 15.17 -3.30
C VAL A 82 6.66 15.43 -4.82
N LEU A 83 6.70 14.37 -5.63
CA LEU A 83 6.64 14.49 -7.08
C LEU A 83 5.28 15.05 -7.55
N VAL A 84 4.16 14.55 -7.01
CA VAL A 84 2.81 15.08 -7.30
C VAL A 84 2.70 16.58 -7.01
N ARG A 85 3.32 17.04 -5.92
CA ARG A 85 3.33 18.46 -5.51
C ARG A 85 4.35 19.32 -6.26
N SER A 86 5.11 18.74 -7.20
CA SER A 86 6.15 19.46 -7.90
C SER A 86 5.59 20.55 -8.83
N LYS A 87 6.30 21.67 -8.94
CA LYS A 87 5.98 22.71 -9.95
C LYS A 87 6.26 22.26 -11.37
N LYS A 88 7.13 21.25 -11.57
CA LYS A 88 7.47 20.72 -12.90
C LYS A 88 6.46 19.66 -13.34
N ALA A 89 5.85 19.83 -14.51
CA ALA A 89 4.82 18.93 -15.04
C ALA A 89 5.29 17.46 -15.14
N ALA A 90 6.47 17.22 -15.71
CA ALA A 90 7.04 15.88 -15.83
C ALA A 90 7.21 15.15 -14.48
N ASN A 91 7.57 15.90 -13.43
CA ASN A 91 7.67 15.34 -12.09
C ASN A 91 6.28 14.99 -11.54
N ARG A 92 5.28 15.85 -11.74
CA ARG A 92 3.91 15.56 -11.32
C ARG A 92 3.36 14.30 -11.98
N GLU A 93 3.54 14.19 -13.30
CA GLU A 93 3.11 13.01 -14.07
C GLU A 93 3.78 11.73 -13.55
N THR A 94 5.08 11.79 -13.27
CA THR A 94 5.81 10.67 -12.65
C THR A 94 5.24 10.33 -11.27
N GLY A 95 4.93 11.34 -10.45
CA GLY A 95 4.33 11.16 -9.14
C GLY A 95 2.94 10.50 -9.22
N ILE A 96 2.07 10.99 -10.11
CA ILE A 96 0.73 10.45 -10.35
C ILE A 96 0.83 9.00 -10.83
N TRP A 97 1.73 8.72 -11.77
CA TRP A 97 1.96 7.36 -12.25
C TRP A 97 2.40 6.43 -11.12
N ARG A 98 3.31 6.86 -10.23
CA ARG A 98 3.73 6.05 -9.07
C ARG A 98 2.59 5.81 -8.10
N VAL A 99 1.78 6.83 -7.80
CA VAL A 99 0.61 6.67 -6.93
C VAL A 99 -0.38 5.68 -7.54
N HIS A 100 -0.67 5.81 -8.83
CA HIS A 100 -1.56 4.91 -9.54
C HIS A 100 -1.04 3.47 -9.62
N HIS A 101 0.24 3.30 -9.95
CA HIS A 101 0.81 1.99 -10.27
C HIS A 101 1.33 1.24 -9.04
N TRP A 102 1.87 1.94 -8.04
CA TRP A 102 2.49 1.33 -6.86
C TRP A 102 1.68 1.52 -5.57
N HIS A 103 0.88 2.59 -5.47
CA HIS A 103 0.23 2.97 -4.20
C HIS A 103 -1.31 2.93 -4.25
N SER A 104 -1.90 2.30 -5.28
CA SER A 104 -3.36 2.19 -5.43
C SER A 104 -3.98 0.96 -4.75
N GLY A 105 -3.16 0.12 -4.11
CA GLY A 105 -3.60 -1.04 -3.35
C GLY A 105 -4.26 -0.69 -2.01
N ALA A 106 -5.06 -1.62 -1.48
CA ALA A 106 -5.87 -1.40 -0.27
C ALA A 106 -5.06 -1.06 0.99
N ALA A 107 -3.79 -1.47 1.05
CA ALA A 107 -2.89 -1.17 2.18
C ALA A 107 -2.24 0.22 2.07
N ALA A 108 -1.98 0.70 0.84
CA ALA A 108 -1.21 1.91 0.59
C ALA A 108 -2.08 3.15 0.38
N LEU A 109 -3.21 3.01 -0.30
CA LEU A 109 -4.08 4.12 -0.63
C LEU A 109 -4.59 4.90 0.61
N PRO A 110 -4.92 4.25 1.75
CA PRO A 110 -5.25 4.97 2.98
C PRO A 110 -4.10 5.83 3.52
N GLU A 111 -2.86 5.37 3.39
CA GLU A 111 -1.68 6.12 3.83
C GLU A 111 -1.39 7.31 2.89
N VAL A 112 -1.63 7.14 1.58
CA VAL A 112 -1.61 8.25 0.62
C VAL A 112 -2.62 9.33 1.03
N VAL A 113 -3.84 8.93 1.44
CA VAL A 113 -4.87 9.85 1.94
C VAL A 113 -4.42 10.54 3.23
N ALA A 114 -3.89 9.79 4.19
CA ALA A 114 -3.41 10.32 5.47
C ALA A 114 -2.32 11.39 5.29
N GLN A 115 -1.51 11.29 4.24
CA GLN A 115 -0.48 12.26 3.89
C GLN A 115 -0.96 13.43 3.00
N GLY A 116 -2.27 13.64 2.87
CA GLY A 116 -2.85 14.73 2.07
C GLY A 116 -2.70 14.51 0.56
N GLY A 117 -2.77 13.25 0.12
CA GLY A 117 -2.63 12.87 -1.28
C GLY A 117 -3.84 13.24 -2.13
N ALA A 118 -5.05 13.27 -1.55
CA ALA A 118 -6.28 13.61 -2.28
C ALA A 118 -6.23 15.07 -2.77
N GLU A 119 -5.84 16.00 -1.91
CA GLU A 119 -5.69 17.42 -2.23
C GLU A 119 -4.55 17.64 -3.24
N ALA A 120 -3.43 16.95 -3.04
CA ALA A 120 -2.30 17.02 -3.94
C ALA A 120 -2.66 16.55 -5.36
N LEU A 121 -3.42 15.45 -5.47
CA LEU A 121 -3.91 14.93 -6.74
C LEU A 121 -4.95 15.86 -7.37
N LEU A 122 -5.89 16.38 -6.59
CA LEU A 122 -6.90 17.33 -7.07
C LEU A 122 -6.27 18.55 -7.75
N ALA A 123 -5.19 19.09 -7.17
CA ALA A 123 -4.44 20.21 -7.74
C ALA A 123 -3.79 19.90 -9.11
N THR A 124 -3.70 18.63 -9.51
CA THR A 124 -3.12 18.20 -10.80
C THR A 124 -4.14 18.01 -11.92
N LEU A 125 -5.44 18.13 -11.64
CA LEU A 125 -6.50 18.04 -12.66
C LEU A 125 -6.32 18.98 -13.87
N PRO A 126 -5.67 20.16 -13.78
CA PRO A 126 -5.37 20.98 -14.94
C PRO A 126 -4.22 20.48 -15.84
N SER A 127 -3.79 19.21 -15.74
CA SER A 127 -2.67 18.64 -16.51
C SER A 127 -2.86 18.82 -18.04
N ALA A 128 -1.79 19.03 -18.81
CA ALA A 128 -1.91 19.11 -20.28
C ALA A 128 -2.31 17.75 -20.91
N GLN A 129 -2.03 16.64 -20.24
CA GLN A 129 -2.27 15.30 -20.76
C GLN A 129 -3.66 14.79 -20.35
N PRO A 130 -4.53 14.42 -21.31
CA PRO A 130 -5.88 13.89 -21.00
C PRO A 130 -5.85 12.65 -20.11
N GLU A 131 -4.98 11.69 -20.40
CA GLU A 131 -4.86 10.44 -19.63
C GLU A 131 -4.46 10.67 -18.16
N THR A 132 -3.62 11.68 -17.90
CA THR A 132 -3.26 12.05 -16.53
C THR A 132 -4.50 12.51 -15.76
N ARG A 133 -5.38 13.30 -16.39
CA ARG A 133 -6.62 13.79 -15.75
C ARG A 133 -7.55 12.63 -15.40
N LEU A 134 -7.72 11.69 -16.33
CA LEU A 134 -8.54 10.49 -16.12
C LEU A 134 -7.99 9.64 -14.96
N THR A 135 -6.68 9.39 -14.95
CA THR A 135 -6.00 8.63 -13.89
C THR A 135 -6.19 9.30 -12.52
N VAL A 136 -6.07 10.63 -12.46
CA VAL A 136 -6.29 11.40 -11.23
C VAL A 136 -7.73 11.23 -10.75
N LEU A 137 -8.73 11.37 -11.62
CA LEU A 137 -10.14 11.18 -11.25
C LEU A 137 -10.42 9.77 -10.73
N GLU A 138 -9.89 8.74 -11.39
CA GLU A 138 -10.03 7.35 -10.95
C GLU A 138 -9.42 7.13 -9.54
N LEU A 139 -8.25 7.73 -9.27
CA LEU A 139 -7.65 7.70 -7.95
C LEU A 139 -8.50 8.43 -6.90
N LEU A 140 -9.01 9.62 -7.22
CA LEU A 140 -9.84 10.39 -6.30
C LEU A 140 -11.12 9.63 -5.93
N ILE A 141 -11.79 9.00 -6.91
CA ILE A 141 -12.98 8.16 -6.66
C ILE A 141 -12.65 7.02 -5.69
N ARG A 142 -11.52 6.32 -5.89
CA ARG A 142 -11.08 5.24 -4.99
C ARG A 142 -10.72 5.73 -3.59
N MET A 143 -10.30 7.00 -3.45
CA MET A 143 -9.96 7.60 -2.17
C MET A 143 -11.19 8.05 -1.38
N VAL A 144 -12.32 8.38 -2.02
CA VAL A 144 -13.54 8.88 -1.35
C VAL A 144 -13.94 8.09 -0.09
N PRO A 145 -14.02 6.75 -0.09
CA PRO A 145 -14.43 5.98 1.09
C PRO A 145 -13.36 5.91 2.19
N LEU A 146 -12.18 6.51 1.99
CA LEU A 146 -11.02 6.36 2.88
C LEU A 146 -10.81 7.59 3.76
N GLY A 147 -10.77 7.36 5.08
CA GLY A 147 -10.35 8.36 6.06
C GLY A 147 -11.07 9.71 5.91
N ASN A 148 -10.30 10.79 5.83
CA ASN A 148 -10.78 12.16 5.67
C ASN A 148 -10.86 12.63 4.21
N ALA A 149 -10.58 11.77 3.22
CA ALA A 149 -10.53 12.16 1.81
C ALA A 149 -11.83 12.80 1.34
N ARG A 150 -12.98 12.19 1.67
CA ARG A 150 -14.30 12.73 1.32
C ARG A 150 -14.49 14.17 1.82
N ALA A 151 -14.24 14.41 3.11
CA ALA A 151 -14.42 15.72 3.71
C ALA A 151 -13.50 16.76 3.05
N SER A 152 -12.25 16.38 2.77
CA SER A 152 -11.30 17.26 2.09
C SER A 152 -11.70 17.57 0.64
N LEU A 153 -12.15 16.56 -0.11
CA LEU A 153 -12.59 16.74 -1.50
C LEU A 153 -13.84 17.63 -1.58
N ILE A 154 -14.76 17.51 -0.63
CA ILE A 154 -15.92 18.42 -0.54
C ILE A 154 -15.46 19.84 -0.21
N ALA A 155 -14.56 20.01 0.78
CA ALA A 155 -14.06 21.32 1.18
C ALA A 155 -13.28 22.04 0.07
N ASN A 156 -12.68 21.29 -0.86
CA ASN A 156 -11.94 21.83 -2.01
C ASN A 156 -12.75 21.81 -3.31
N GLU A 157 -14.09 21.73 -3.24
CA GLU A 157 -14.99 21.78 -4.41
C GLU A 157 -14.59 20.82 -5.54
N ALA A 158 -14.21 19.58 -5.20
CA ALA A 158 -13.58 18.65 -6.14
C ALA A 158 -14.38 18.43 -7.43
N VAL A 159 -15.71 18.36 -7.36
CA VAL A 159 -16.61 18.21 -8.52
C VAL A 159 -16.52 19.43 -9.45
N SER A 160 -16.43 20.65 -8.91
CA SER A 160 -16.28 21.88 -9.69
C SER A 160 -14.95 21.88 -10.45
N HIS A 161 -13.85 21.56 -9.78
CA HIS A 161 -12.53 21.44 -10.40
C HIS A 161 -12.47 20.35 -11.48
N ALA A 162 -13.10 19.20 -11.22
CA ALA A 162 -13.16 18.09 -12.16
C ALA A 162 -13.98 18.46 -13.41
N THR A 163 -15.13 19.11 -13.23
CA THR A 163 -15.99 19.60 -14.33
C THR A 163 -15.26 20.63 -15.21
N ALA A 164 -14.56 21.58 -14.59
CA ALA A 164 -13.75 22.56 -15.31
C ALA A 164 -12.61 21.88 -16.11
N SER A 165 -11.96 20.88 -15.51
CA SER A 165 -10.94 20.09 -16.20
C SER A 165 -11.50 19.34 -17.41
N CYS A 166 -12.63 18.64 -17.29
CA CYS A 166 -13.25 17.92 -18.41
C CYS A 166 -13.74 18.86 -19.51
N THR A 167 -14.28 20.03 -19.15
CA THR A 167 -14.73 21.04 -20.13
C THR A 167 -13.58 21.52 -21.02
N SER A 168 -12.40 21.75 -20.44
CA SER A 168 -11.22 22.16 -21.22
C SER A 168 -10.67 21.07 -22.15
N LEU A 169 -10.95 19.78 -21.88
CA LEU A 169 -10.63 18.69 -22.81
C LEU A 169 -11.53 18.73 -24.06
N ARG A 170 -12.80 19.07 -23.88
CA ARG A 170 -13.78 19.15 -24.97
C ARG A 170 -13.38 20.18 -26.02
N SER A 171 -12.78 21.29 -25.59
CA SER A 171 -12.22 22.32 -26.49
C SER A 171 -10.93 21.91 -27.21
N GLY A 172 -10.27 20.81 -26.81
CA GLY A 172 -8.96 20.40 -27.33
C GLY A 172 -8.97 19.66 -28.67
N GLY A 173 -10.13 19.18 -29.13
CA GLY A 173 -10.28 18.42 -30.38
C GLY A 173 -9.60 17.04 -30.39
N GLY A 174 -9.88 16.22 -31.41
CA GLY A 174 -9.24 14.91 -31.62
C GLY A 174 -9.35 13.95 -30.43
N ALA A 175 -8.22 13.36 -30.01
CA ALA A 175 -8.15 12.43 -28.88
C ALA A 175 -8.59 13.05 -27.53
N ALA A 176 -8.45 14.37 -27.36
CA ALA A 176 -8.92 15.07 -26.17
C ALA A 176 -10.46 15.10 -26.09
N ALA A 177 -11.14 15.18 -27.22
CA ALA A 177 -12.61 15.12 -27.27
C ALA A 177 -13.14 13.72 -26.92
N ALA A 178 -12.45 12.65 -27.33
CA ALA A 178 -12.80 11.29 -26.92
C ALA A 178 -12.60 11.07 -25.41
N ALA A 179 -11.49 11.58 -24.86
CA ALA A 179 -11.22 11.54 -23.42
C ALA A 179 -12.24 12.36 -22.60
N ALA A 180 -12.81 13.43 -23.17
CA ALA A 180 -13.81 14.26 -22.49
C ALA A 180 -15.05 13.46 -22.06
N THR A 181 -15.54 12.53 -22.90
CA THR A 181 -16.72 11.70 -22.55
C THR A 181 -16.44 10.80 -21.35
N ARG A 182 -15.26 10.18 -21.31
CA ARG A 182 -14.82 9.37 -20.16
C ARG A 182 -14.61 10.24 -18.93
N CYS A 183 -14.08 11.45 -19.11
CA CYS A 183 -13.89 12.42 -18.05
C CYS A 183 -15.25 12.79 -17.42
N ASP A 184 -16.26 13.10 -18.23
CA ASP A 184 -17.61 13.45 -17.75
C ASP A 184 -18.23 12.29 -16.94
N THR A 185 -18.02 11.04 -17.37
CA THR A 185 -18.48 9.85 -16.64
C THR A 185 -17.80 9.76 -15.26
N LEU A 186 -16.48 9.95 -15.20
CA LEU A 186 -15.73 9.94 -13.95
C LEU A 186 -16.12 11.11 -13.02
N VAL A 187 -16.50 12.27 -13.57
CA VAL A 187 -17.04 13.38 -12.75
C VAL A 187 -18.36 12.98 -12.11
N ALA A 188 -19.25 12.35 -12.86
CA ALA A 188 -20.52 11.84 -12.32
C ALA A 188 -20.28 10.77 -11.25
N ASP A 189 -19.35 9.85 -11.48
CA ASP A 189 -18.98 8.82 -10.49
C ASP A 189 -18.38 9.45 -9.22
N LEU A 190 -17.54 10.47 -9.36
CA LEU A 190 -16.98 11.21 -8.23
C LEU A 190 -18.09 11.92 -7.43
N ALA A 191 -19.03 12.59 -8.11
CA ALA A 191 -20.16 13.22 -7.44
C ALA A 191 -21.02 12.20 -6.68
N ALA A 192 -21.37 11.09 -7.33
CA ALA A 192 -22.14 10.01 -6.71
C ALA A 192 -21.40 9.41 -5.51
N ALA A 193 -20.09 9.19 -5.60
CA ALA A 193 -19.28 8.70 -4.49
C ALA A 193 -19.24 9.67 -3.31
N LEU A 194 -19.18 10.99 -3.57
CA LEU A 194 -19.19 12.02 -2.53
C LEU A 194 -20.56 12.21 -1.88
N GLU A 195 -21.65 11.89 -2.58
CA GLU A 195 -23.03 11.94 -2.07
C GLU A 195 -23.41 10.68 -1.30
N ALA A 196 -22.89 9.51 -1.70
CA ALA A 196 -23.15 8.24 -1.03
C ALA A 196 -22.83 8.34 0.48
N LYS A 197 -23.80 8.02 1.35
CA LYS A 197 -23.54 7.99 2.80
C LYS A 197 -22.50 6.91 3.09
N ALA A 198 -21.47 7.28 3.85
CA ALA A 198 -20.45 6.35 4.35
C ALA A 198 -21.03 5.42 5.41
#